data_AF-A0A7J7UBN3-F1
#
_entry.id   AF-A0A7J7UBN3-F1
#
_cell.length_a   1.000
_cell.length_b   1.000
_cell.length_c   1.000
_cell.angle_alpha   90.00
_cell.angle_beta   90.00
_cell.angle_gamma   90.00
#
_symmetry.space_group_name_H-M   'P 1'
#
loop_
_entity.id
_entity.type
_entity.pdbx_description
1 polymer ?
#
loop_
_entity_poly.entity_id
_entity_poly.type
_entity_poly.pdbx_seq_one_letter_code
_entity_poly.pdbx_strand_id
1 'polypeptide(L)'
;MATQRNSLCWGRWPLLLLLLGLAMPLPPAAARALSYQEAVRLAVQGFNQRSREASLYRLLQQDPQPQGDLNPDTPKPVSFTLKETVCPRTTRQPPEECDFKENGLVKVCGGTVTLDQDTDYYDVHCEEIKDVAIRPLVSGALFLWKNRRPIGWGIEKTGRGIKRIFSKRSPEQEP
;
A
#
# COMPACT_ATOMS: atom_id res chain seq x y z
N MET A 1 67.95 -13.76 -38.64
CA MET A 1 66.63 -13.28 -39.12
C MET A 1 65.64 -13.44 -37.97
N ALA A 2 64.71 -12.49 -37.87
CA ALA A 2 64.04 -12.06 -36.64
C ALA A 2 63.27 -13.12 -35.84
N THR A 3 63.49 -13.14 -34.53
CA THR A 3 62.62 -13.82 -33.55
C THR A 3 61.42 -12.91 -33.27
N GLN A 4 60.26 -13.24 -33.84
CA GLN A 4 59.03 -12.49 -33.65
C GLN A 4 58.46 -12.75 -32.25
N ARG A 5 58.40 -11.70 -31.42
CA ARG A 5 57.76 -11.67 -30.10
C ARG A 5 56.27 -11.96 -30.24
N ASN A 6 55.86 -13.16 -29.90
CA ASN A 6 54.45 -13.53 -29.75
C ASN A 6 53.92 -13.05 -28.39
N SER A 7 54.01 -11.75 -28.13
CA SER A 7 53.43 -11.12 -26.94
C SER A 7 52.20 -10.31 -27.34
N LEU A 8 51.17 -10.96 -27.86
CA LEU A 8 49.89 -10.28 -28.18
C LEU A 8 48.62 -11.03 -27.76
N CYS A 9 48.70 -12.24 -27.19
CA CYS A 9 47.49 -13.03 -26.98
C CYS A 9 46.87 -12.97 -25.57
N TRP A 10 47.57 -12.47 -24.53
CA TRP A 10 47.06 -12.61 -23.16
C TRP A 10 46.27 -11.41 -22.60
N GLY A 11 46.32 -10.23 -23.24
CA GLY A 11 45.69 -9.00 -22.73
C GLY A 11 44.26 -8.73 -23.19
N ARG A 12 43.74 -9.47 -24.18
CA ARG A 12 42.41 -9.19 -24.79
C ARG A 12 41.25 -9.93 -24.13
N TRP A 13 41.49 -11.10 -23.53
CA TRP A 13 40.46 -11.85 -22.81
C TRP A 13 39.92 -11.15 -21.56
N PRO A 14 40.75 -10.56 -20.67
CA PRO A 14 40.22 -9.87 -19.50
C PRO A 14 39.39 -8.64 -19.86
N LEU A 15 39.79 -7.87 -20.90
CA LEU A 15 38.97 -6.76 -21.39
C LEU A 15 37.65 -7.22 -22.00
N LEU A 16 37.66 -8.32 -22.75
CA LEU A 16 36.44 -8.86 -23.35
C LEU A 16 35.45 -9.34 -22.28
N LEU A 17 35.95 -10.00 -21.21
CA LEU A 17 35.13 -10.41 -20.07
C LEU A 17 34.58 -9.21 -19.29
N LEU A 18 35.38 -8.14 -19.12
CA LEU A 18 34.93 -6.91 -18.47
C LEU A 18 33.81 -6.22 -19.28
N LEU A 19 33.94 -6.16 -20.61
CA LEU A 19 32.92 -5.62 -21.51
C LEU A 19 31.64 -6.47 -21.53
N LEU A 20 31.75 -7.80 -21.46
CA LEU A 20 30.57 -8.69 -21.30
C LEU A 20 29.88 -8.50 -19.95
N GLY A 21 30.63 -8.26 -18.87
CA GLY A 21 30.07 -8.01 -17.53
C GLY A 21 29.27 -6.70 -17.45
N LEU A 22 29.68 -5.67 -18.18
CA LEU A 22 28.95 -4.39 -18.29
C LEU A 22 27.72 -4.47 -19.20
N ALA A 23 27.65 -5.47 -20.08
CA ALA A 23 26.54 -5.67 -21.02
C ALA A 23 25.45 -6.61 -20.48
N MET A 24 25.59 -7.14 -19.26
CA MET A 24 24.52 -7.91 -18.62
C MET A 24 23.37 -6.94 -18.28
N PRO A 25 22.20 -7.06 -18.93
CA PRO A 25 21.03 -6.29 -18.53
C PRO A 25 20.74 -6.65 -17.08
N LEU A 26 20.54 -5.65 -16.22
CA LEU A 26 19.95 -5.92 -14.92
C LEU A 26 18.63 -6.67 -15.17
N PRO A 27 18.35 -7.77 -14.45
CA PRO A 27 17.05 -8.41 -14.56
C PRO A 27 15.99 -7.35 -14.31
N PRO A 28 14.93 -7.28 -15.15
CA PRO A 28 13.83 -6.35 -14.89
C PRO A 28 13.37 -6.60 -13.46
N ALA A 29 13.25 -5.51 -12.68
CA ALA A 29 12.68 -5.60 -11.34
C ALA A 29 11.30 -6.23 -11.51
N ALA A 30 11.14 -7.48 -11.06
CA ALA A 30 9.85 -8.13 -11.09
C ALA A 30 8.93 -7.28 -10.20
N ALA A 31 7.85 -6.76 -10.77
CA ALA A 31 6.79 -6.11 -10.01
C ALA A 31 6.37 -7.10 -8.91
N ARG A 32 6.60 -6.73 -7.65
CA ARG A 32 6.27 -7.59 -6.51
C ARG A 32 4.82 -7.31 -6.15
N ALA A 33 3.98 -8.32 -6.28
CA ALA A 33 2.62 -8.25 -5.78
C ALA A 33 2.59 -8.59 -4.29
N LEU A 34 1.98 -7.71 -3.49
CA LEU A 34 1.61 -7.94 -2.11
C LEU A 34 0.49 -8.98 -2.02
N SER A 35 0.47 -9.74 -0.94
CA SER A 35 -0.74 -10.46 -0.54
C SER A 35 -1.82 -9.47 -0.08
N TYR A 36 -3.08 -9.89 -0.15
CA TYR A 36 -4.21 -9.09 0.35
C TYR A 36 -4.09 -8.74 1.84
N GLN A 37 -3.49 -9.63 2.64
CA GLN A 37 -3.22 -9.37 4.06
C GLN A 37 -2.13 -8.31 4.24
N GLU A 38 -1.06 -8.34 3.43
CA GLU A 38 -0.02 -7.32 3.46
C GLU A 38 -0.55 -5.96 3.02
N ALA A 39 -1.36 -5.90 1.96
CA ALA A 39 -1.98 -4.67 1.50
C ALA A 39 -2.89 -4.04 2.58
N VAL A 40 -3.67 -4.87 3.31
CA VAL A 40 -4.45 -4.36 4.46
C VAL A 40 -3.56 -3.90 5.61
N ARG A 41 -2.46 -4.59 5.90
CA ARG A 41 -1.49 -4.12 6.90
C ARG A 41 -0.88 -2.77 6.56
N LEU A 42 -0.53 -2.54 5.29
CA LEU A 42 -0.08 -1.23 4.83
C LEU A 42 -1.16 -0.16 5.03
N ALA A 43 -2.43 -0.48 4.72
CA ALA A 43 -3.53 0.43 5.01
C ALA A 43 -3.68 0.74 6.52
N VAL A 44 -3.48 -0.24 7.41
CA VAL A 44 -3.46 -0.03 8.87
C VAL A 44 -2.29 0.85 9.30
N GLN A 45 -1.10 0.64 8.74
CA GLN A 45 0.06 1.50 9.01
C GLN A 45 -0.22 2.95 8.56
N GLY A 46 -0.75 3.10 7.35
CA GLY A 46 -1.19 4.37 6.80
C GLY A 46 -2.23 5.10 7.65
N PHE A 47 -3.21 4.37 8.17
CA PHE A 47 -4.17 4.89 9.14
C PHE A 47 -3.46 5.46 10.36
N ASN A 48 -2.58 4.68 11.01
CA ASN A 48 -1.87 5.11 12.22
C ASN A 48 -0.92 6.30 11.98
N GLN A 49 -0.32 6.39 10.80
CA GLN A 49 0.55 7.51 10.43
C GLN A 49 -0.22 8.82 10.26
N ARG A 50 -1.40 8.78 9.61
CA ARG A 50 -2.21 9.97 9.28
C ARG A 50 -3.20 10.35 10.40
N SER A 51 -3.52 9.40 11.26
CA SER A 51 -4.48 9.58 12.35
C SER A 51 -3.97 10.51 13.44
N ARG A 52 -4.91 11.21 14.09
CA ARG A 52 -4.65 12.08 15.25
C ARG A 52 -4.96 11.39 16.59
N GLU A 53 -5.17 10.08 16.56
CA GLU A 53 -5.45 9.28 17.74
C GLU A 53 -4.24 9.24 18.70
N ALA A 54 -4.51 9.03 19.99
CA ALA A 54 -3.45 8.98 21.01
C ALA A 54 -2.67 7.66 20.98
N SER A 55 -3.37 6.55 20.67
CA SER A 55 -2.84 5.19 20.70
C SER A 55 -2.69 4.64 19.29
N LEU A 56 -1.81 3.64 19.12
CA LEU A 56 -1.83 2.83 17.91
C LEU A 56 -3.12 2.00 17.86
N TYR A 57 -3.56 1.74 16.63
CA TYR A 57 -4.63 0.81 16.31
C TYR A 57 -4.05 -0.39 15.58
N ARG A 58 -4.45 -1.59 16.00
CA ARG A 58 -4.04 -2.85 15.40
C ARG A 58 -5.24 -3.51 14.72
N LEU A 59 -4.97 -4.24 13.64
CA LEU A 59 -5.95 -5.08 12.96
C LEU A 59 -6.53 -6.10 13.93
N LEU A 60 -7.84 -6.01 14.18
CA LEU A 60 -8.58 -6.95 15.02
C LEU A 60 -9.11 -8.11 14.17
N GLN A 61 -9.82 -7.79 13.09
CA GLN A 61 -10.40 -8.75 12.17
C GLN A 61 -10.44 -8.17 10.75
N GLN A 62 -10.29 -9.03 9.76
CA GLN A 62 -10.37 -8.69 8.33
C GLN A 62 -11.36 -9.65 7.66
N ASP A 63 -12.18 -9.13 6.74
CA ASP A 63 -13.04 -9.96 5.92
C ASP A 63 -12.22 -10.75 4.90
N PRO A 64 -12.66 -11.99 4.55
CA PRO A 64 -11.94 -12.81 3.59
C PRO A 64 -11.78 -12.08 2.25
N GLN A 65 -10.64 -12.32 1.59
CA GLN A 65 -10.40 -11.75 0.27
C GLN A 65 -11.53 -12.16 -0.69
N PRO A 66 -12.15 -11.21 -1.40
CA PRO A 66 -13.17 -11.53 -2.38
C PRO A 66 -12.55 -12.37 -3.51
N GLN A 67 -13.26 -13.42 -3.91
CA GLN A 67 -12.88 -14.21 -5.08
C GLN A 67 -13.03 -13.36 -6.34
N GLY A 68 -12.01 -13.33 -7.19
CA GLY A 68 -12.07 -12.55 -8.41
C GLY A 68 -10.70 -12.28 -9.02
N ASP A 69 -10.63 -11.16 -9.72
CA ASP A 69 -9.48 -10.71 -10.51
C ASP A 69 -8.15 -10.79 -9.74
N LEU A 70 -7.16 -11.42 -10.38
CA LEU A 70 -5.80 -11.62 -9.85
C LEU A 70 -4.85 -10.48 -10.21
N ASN A 71 -5.29 -9.50 -11.01
CA ASN A 71 -4.45 -8.37 -11.39
C ASN A 71 -4.08 -7.52 -10.16
N PRO A 72 -2.78 -7.34 -9.84
CA PRO A 72 -2.35 -6.58 -8.67
C PRO A 72 -2.63 -5.08 -8.76
N ASP A 73 -2.69 -4.53 -9.97
CA ASP A 73 -2.92 -3.09 -10.21
C ASP A 73 -4.39 -2.70 -10.02
N THR A 74 -5.29 -3.68 -10.00
CA THR A 74 -6.71 -3.43 -9.86
C THR A 74 -7.07 -3.29 -8.38
N PRO A 75 -7.69 -2.17 -7.95
CA PRO A 75 -8.09 -1.98 -6.56
C PRO A 75 -9.00 -3.11 -6.06
N LYS A 76 -8.62 -3.73 -4.94
CA LYS A 76 -9.36 -4.82 -4.29
C LYS A 76 -10.18 -4.24 -3.14
N PRO A 77 -11.49 -4.53 -3.05
CA PRO A 77 -12.30 -4.03 -1.95
C PRO A 77 -11.88 -4.70 -0.64
N VAL A 78 -11.86 -3.90 0.43
CA VAL A 78 -11.48 -4.32 1.78
C VAL A 78 -12.52 -3.88 2.80
N SER A 79 -12.71 -4.71 3.81
CA SER A 79 -13.49 -4.44 5.01
C SER A 79 -12.78 -5.08 6.19
N PHE A 80 -12.48 -4.30 7.21
CA PHE A 80 -11.75 -4.77 8.39
C PHE A 80 -12.06 -3.91 9.61
N THR A 81 -11.72 -4.43 10.79
CA THR A 81 -11.87 -3.74 12.06
C THR A 81 -10.52 -3.50 12.70
N LEU A 82 -10.40 -2.33 13.32
CA LEU A 82 -9.24 -1.92 14.11
C LEU A 82 -9.64 -1.84 15.57
N LYS A 83 -8.72 -2.21 16.46
CA LYS A 83 -8.89 -2.00 17.90
C LYS A 83 -7.72 -1.21 18.47
N GLU A 84 -8.03 -0.28 19.37
CA GLU A 84 -7.06 0.50 20.10
C GLU A 84 -6.11 -0.39 20.93
N THR A 85 -4.83 -0.05 20.92
CA THR A 85 -3.78 -0.76 21.65
C THR A 85 -3.32 0.03 22.88
N VAL A 86 -2.51 -0.60 23.72
CA VAL A 86 -1.86 0.06 24.85
C VAL A 86 -0.67 0.95 24.44
N CYS A 87 -0.17 0.77 23.22
CA CYS A 87 0.96 1.53 22.71
C CYS A 87 0.54 2.95 22.29
N PRO A 88 1.32 3.99 22.62
CA PRO A 88 1.10 5.32 22.08
C PRO A 88 1.35 5.33 20.57
N ARG A 89 0.67 6.21 19.83
CA ARG A 89 0.83 6.34 18.36
C ARG A 89 2.27 6.64 17.93
N THR A 90 3.08 7.21 18.82
CA THR A 90 4.50 7.54 18.57
C THR A 90 5.45 6.34 18.65
N THR A 91 4.94 5.16 19.02
CA THR A 91 5.71 3.91 19.04
C THR A 91 6.23 3.57 17.63
N ARG A 92 7.51 3.19 17.56
CA ARG A 92 8.18 2.80 16.29
C ARG A 92 7.98 1.33 15.91
N GLN A 93 7.54 0.51 16.87
CA GLN A 93 7.26 -0.91 16.65
C GLN A 93 6.00 -1.09 15.80
N PRO A 94 5.89 -2.20 15.06
CA PRO A 94 4.71 -2.51 14.29
C PRO A 94 3.48 -2.68 15.22
N PRO A 95 2.27 -2.25 14.80
CA PRO A 95 1.06 -2.39 15.62
C PRO A 95 0.77 -3.82 16.09
N GLU A 96 1.24 -4.82 15.35
CA GLU A 96 1.14 -6.25 15.66
C GLU A 96 1.80 -6.68 16.97
N GLU A 97 2.84 -5.97 17.39
CA GLU A 97 3.58 -6.24 18.64
C GLU A 97 2.91 -5.57 19.85
N CYS A 98 1.92 -4.72 19.62
CA CYS A 98 1.19 -4.03 20.66
C CYS A 98 -0.06 -4.81 21.07
N ASP A 99 -0.19 -5.00 22.38
CA ASP A 99 -1.38 -5.62 22.97
C ASP A 99 -2.60 -4.71 22.83
N PHE A 100 -3.76 -5.33 22.66
CA PHE A 100 -5.02 -4.60 22.65
C PHE A 100 -5.30 -4.02 24.03
N LYS A 101 -5.78 -2.78 24.05
CA LYS A 101 -6.32 -2.18 25.27
C LYS A 101 -7.63 -2.87 25.62
N GLU A 102 -7.82 -3.22 26.88
CA GLU A 102 -8.97 -4.02 27.35
C GLU A 102 -10.30 -3.41 26.89
N ASN A 103 -10.53 -2.14 27.22
CA ASN A 103 -11.67 -1.32 26.79
C ASN A 103 -11.31 -0.39 25.63
N GLY A 104 -10.42 -0.85 24.74
CA GLY A 104 -9.99 -0.07 23.59
C GLY A 104 -11.11 0.16 22.58
N LEU A 105 -11.14 1.35 21.98
CA LEU A 105 -12.12 1.68 20.95
C LEU A 105 -11.98 0.77 19.72
N VAL A 106 -13.11 0.42 19.11
CA VAL A 106 -13.15 -0.36 17.87
C VAL A 106 -13.64 0.53 16.73
N LYS A 107 -12.93 0.49 15.60
CA LYS A 107 -13.29 1.20 14.37
C LYS A 107 -13.52 0.20 13.24
N VAL A 108 -14.51 0.47 12.41
CA VAL A 108 -14.76 -0.28 11.17
C VAL A 108 -14.18 0.53 10.02
N CYS A 109 -13.40 -0.14 9.19
CA CYS A 109 -12.77 0.45 8.03
C CYS A 109 -13.27 -0.25 6.75
N GLY A 110 -13.54 0.53 5.72
CA GLY A 110 -13.96 0.02 4.40
C GLY A 110 -13.38 0.86 3.27
N GLY A 111 -13.13 0.22 2.13
CA GLY A 111 -12.58 0.90 0.97
C GLY A 111 -11.89 -0.06 -0.01
N THR A 112 -10.77 0.37 -0.59
CA THR A 112 -9.99 -0.42 -1.56
C THR A 112 -8.48 -0.33 -1.33
N VAL A 113 -7.75 -1.39 -1.68
CA VAL A 113 -6.28 -1.46 -1.68
C VAL A 113 -5.76 -2.01 -3.00
N THR A 114 -4.60 -1.54 -3.49
CA THR A 114 -3.88 -2.21 -4.58
C THR A 114 -2.93 -3.26 -4.01
N LEU A 115 -2.70 -4.32 -4.78
CA LEU A 115 -1.69 -5.33 -4.42
C LEU A 115 -0.33 -5.02 -5.06
N ASP A 116 -0.28 -4.09 -6.01
CA ASP A 116 0.99 -3.59 -6.53
C ASP A 116 1.77 -2.86 -5.44
N GLN A 117 2.98 -3.35 -5.15
CA GLN A 117 3.86 -2.82 -4.12
C GLN A 117 4.44 -1.45 -4.52
N ASP A 118 4.57 -1.15 -5.81
CA ASP A 118 5.21 0.07 -6.28
C ASP A 118 4.30 1.31 -6.18
N THR A 119 2.98 1.10 -6.24
CA THR A 119 1.99 2.19 -6.20
C THR A 119 1.58 2.60 -4.77
N ASP A 120 1.75 1.72 -3.76
CA ASP A 120 1.32 1.91 -2.34
C ASP A 120 -0.04 2.64 -2.19
N TYR A 121 -1.01 2.30 -3.05
CA TYR A 121 -2.29 2.98 -3.10
C TYR A 121 -3.35 2.26 -2.27
N TYR A 122 -3.92 3.01 -1.33
CA TYR A 122 -5.07 2.58 -0.54
C TYR A 122 -6.00 3.77 -0.31
N ASP A 123 -7.29 3.53 -0.53
CA ASP A 123 -8.37 4.45 -0.22
C ASP A 123 -9.29 3.77 0.78
N VAL A 124 -9.03 4.01 2.07
CA VAL A 124 -9.75 3.37 3.18
C VAL A 124 -10.26 4.44 4.13
N HIS A 125 -11.55 4.37 4.43
CA HIS A 125 -12.20 5.22 5.42
C HIS A 125 -12.55 4.42 6.67
N CYS A 126 -12.29 4.98 7.84
CA CYS A 126 -12.53 4.33 9.13
C CYS A 126 -13.51 5.16 9.97
N GLU A 127 -14.55 4.50 10.47
CA GLU A 127 -15.57 5.07 11.35
C GLU A 127 -15.52 4.40 12.72
N GLU A 128 -15.78 5.16 13.79
CA GLU A 128 -15.97 4.61 15.13
C GLU A 128 -17.30 3.88 15.24
N ILE A 129 -17.30 2.69 15.84
CA ILE A 129 -18.53 1.98 16.15
C ILE A 129 -19.19 2.65 17.36
N LYS A 130 -20.15 3.54 17.10
CA LYS A 130 -21.07 4.00 18.13
C LYS A 130 -22.14 2.92 18.30
N ASP A 131 -21.97 2.08 19.32
CA ASP A 131 -22.93 1.07 19.79
C ASP A 131 -23.36 0.00 18.77
N VAL A 132 -22.45 -0.94 18.47
CA VAL A 132 -22.90 -2.30 18.09
C VAL A 132 -22.83 -3.13 19.35
N ALA A 133 -23.99 -3.49 19.89
CA ALA A 133 -24.09 -4.52 20.91
C ALA A 133 -23.44 -5.80 20.36
N ILE A 134 -22.18 -6.04 20.71
CA ILE A 134 -21.45 -7.25 20.34
C ILE A 134 -22.08 -8.39 21.16
N ARG A 135 -23.14 -8.99 20.62
CA ARG A 135 -23.64 -10.25 21.14
C ARG A 135 -22.58 -11.31 20.80
N PRO A 136 -22.02 -12.04 21.78
CA PRO A 136 -21.07 -13.10 21.48
C PRO A 136 -21.89 -14.23 20.85
N LEU A 137 -21.80 -14.42 19.53
CA LEU A 137 -22.41 -15.56 18.87
C LEU A 137 -21.33 -16.58 18.52
N VAL A 138 -21.35 -17.63 19.33
CA VAL A 138 -20.85 -18.97 19.05
C VAL A 138 -21.03 -19.31 17.55
N SER A 139 -19.92 -19.64 16.90
CA SER A 139 -19.83 -20.39 15.64
C SER A 139 -20.40 -19.75 14.35
N GLY A 140 -19.51 -19.22 13.51
CA GLY A 140 -19.56 -19.46 12.07
C GLY A 140 -20.61 -18.73 11.21
N ALA A 141 -20.94 -17.47 11.49
CA ALA A 141 -21.80 -16.67 10.62
C ALA A 141 -21.05 -15.46 10.02
N LEU A 142 -21.04 -15.39 8.68
CA LEU A 142 -20.73 -14.22 7.87
C LEU A 142 -21.52 -13.03 8.41
N PHE A 143 -20.85 -12.03 8.99
CA PHE A 143 -21.50 -10.79 9.43
C PHE A 143 -21.96 -9.98 8.23
N LEU A 144 -23.12 -10.35 7.67
CA LEU A 144 -23.87 -9.49 6.78
C LEU A 144 -24.43 -8.34 7.61
N TRP A 145 -23.77 -7.18 7.60
CA TRP A 145 -24.33 -5.91 8.08
C TRP A 145 -25.50 -5.48 7.18
N LYS A 146 -26.63 -6.18 7.30
CA LYS A 146 -27.87 -5.84 6.60
C LYS A 146 -28.57 -4.72 7.37
N ASN A 147 -28.21 -3.47 7.06
CA ASN A 147 -29.06 -2.26 7.09
C ASN A 147 -28.26 -0.93 7.06
N ARG A 148 -27.27 -0.77 6.17
CA ARG A 148 -26.81 0.59 5.80
C ARG A 148 -27.39 0.98 4.45
N ARG A 149 -28.08 2.12 4.42
CA ARG A 149 -28.50 2.81 3.21
C ARG A 149 -27.29 2.96 2.28
N PRO A 150 -27.42 2.72 0.97
CA PRO A 150 -26.32 2.94 0.04
C PRO A 150 -25.94 4.41 0.10
N ILE A 151 -24.75 4.71 0.64
CA ILE A 151 -24.11 5.99 0.40
C ILE A 151 -23.74 5.93 -1.08
N GLY A 152 -24.55 6.57 -1.92
CA GLY A 152 -24.28 6.69 -3.33
C GLY A 152 -22.97 7.43 -3.53
N TRP A 153 -21.90 6.71 -3.82
CA TRP A 153 -20.70 7.30 -4.40
C TRP A 153 -20.96 7.51 -5.89
N GLY A 154 -21.39 8.73 -6.20
CA GLY A 154 -21.39 9.26 -7.55
C GLY A 154 -19.95 9.32 -8.06
N ILE A 155 -19.63 8.45 -8.99
CA ILE A 155 -18.47 8.59 -9.87
C ILE A 155 -18.67 9.83 -10.75
N GLU A 156 -18.11 10.97 -10.34
CA GLU A 156 -17.93 12.12 -11.24
C GLU A 156 -16.90 11.74 -12.30
N LYS A 157 -17.41 11.25 -13.44
CA LYS A 157 -16.64 11.14 -14.68
C LYS A 157 -16.25 12.55 -15.15
N THR A 158 -15.08 13.04 -14.78
CA THR A 158 -14.45 14.14 -15.51
C THR A 158 -13.40 13.60 -16.47
N GLY A 159 -13.88 13.10 -17.61
CA GLY A 159 -13.15 13.20 -18.85
C GLY A 159 -13.34 14.60 -19.43
N ARG A 160 -12.32 15.45 -19.31
CA ARG A 160 -12.10 16.67 -20.10
C ARG A 160 -10.58 16.88 -20.07
N GLY A 161 -9.88 16.77 -21.18
CA GLY A 161 -10.03 17.69 -22.30
C GLY A 161 -8.72 18.44 -22.41
N ILE A 162 -7.86 17.90 -23.27
CA ILE A 162 -6.58 18.46 -23.68
C ILE A 162 -6.80 19.90 -24.17
N LYS A 163 -5.76 20.73 -24.01
CA LYS A 163 -5.52 22.03 -24.68
C LYS A 163 -6.14 23.25 -23.96
N ARG A 164 -5.30 24.05 -23.29
CA ARG A 164 -4.71 25.25 -23.90
C ARG A 164 -3.97 26.15 -22.90
N ILE A 165 -2.75 26.52 -23.33
CA ILE A 165 -2.24 27.89 -23.38
C ILE A 165 -1.70 28.48 -22.08
N PHE A 166 -0.35 28.48 -22.02
CA PHE A 166 0.48 29.65 -21.75
C PHE A 166 -0.26 30.87 -21.19
N SER A 167 -0.08 31.15 -19.90
CA SER A 167 -0.08 32.54 -19.44
C SER A 167 0.88 32.71 -18.27
N LYS A 168 2.02 33.33 -18.63
CA LYS A 168 2.66 34.46 -17.95
C LYS A 168 3.04 34.30 -16.47
N ARG A 169 4.33 34.04 -16.25
CA ARG A 169 5.05 34.64 -15.10
C ARG A 169 5.33 36.10 -15.42
N SER A 170 4.69 37.01 -14.71
CA SER A 170 5.25 38.22 -14.08
C SER A 170 4.10 38.88 -13.31
N PRO A 171 4.34 39.51 -12.15
CA PRO A 171 5.09 40.77 -12.13
C PRO A 171 6.20 40.85 -11.07
N GLU A 172 7.26 41.54 -11.47
CA GLU A 172 8.00 42.59 -10.75
C GLU A 172 7.48 42.99 -9.36
N GLN A 173 8.40 43.08 -8.38
CA GLN A 173 8.32 44.12 -7.36
C GLN A 173 9.74 44.47 -6.85
N GLU A 174 10.22 45.64 -7.30
CA GLU A 174 11.34 46.41 -6.76
C GLU A 174 10.98 47.00 -5.38
N PRO A 175 11.97 47.33 -4.55
CA PRO A 175 12.45 48.73 -4.55
C PRO A 175 13.96 48.89 -4.74
#